data_AF-A0A1Q5A846-F1
#
_entry.id   AF-A0A1Q5A846-F1
#
_cell.length_a   1.000
_cell.length_b   1.000
_cell.length_c   1.000
_cell.angle_alpha   90.00
_cell.angle_beta   90.00
_cell.angle_gamma   90.00
#
_symmetry.space_group_name_H-M   'P 1'
#
loop_
_entity.id
_entity.type
_entity.pdbx_description
1 polymer ?
#
loop_
_entity_poly.entity_id
_entity_poly.type
_entity_poly.pdbx_seq_one_letter_code
_entity_poly.pdbx_strand_id
1 'polypeptide(L)'
;MATQGLPPTFSIASIDAQRVEEALARIGPKWTTWTAMTLAQVNGPVRVRDVAAQLPFVSEQFVGKRLATMHADGLVIREDDRRGAPYRLSALGTSLAPVLRTVSDWSRTHLTQEPMAEAERVEDALRRLHLRHSTAVIQALDSADGQMRFVHIAETAGLDNGLARQRLVRLQADGLVTRTGSRHGDPYVLTDAGQALGAVYASVEHWSQPFALRGGTAAPLPAAAATRTHVGIPLGAGADSARTAAALRRSAAASNVMFSHAPQPEPRVPAAVTAQSAPGRGR
;
A
#
# COMPACT_ATOMS: atom_id res chain seq x y z
N MET A 1 30.68 -19.86 -18.97
CA MET A 1 30.02 -18.61 -19.38
C MET A 1 28.52 -18.86 -19.33
N ALA A 2 27.84 -18.38 -18.29
CA ALA A 2 26.40 -18.55 -18.15
C ALA A 2 25.70 -17.40 -18.87
N THR A 3 25.01 -17.72 -19.96
CA THR A 3 24.08 -16.82 -20.64
C THR A 3 22.94 -16.54 -19.66
N GLN A 4 22.96 -15.38 -18.99
CA GLN A 4 21.76 -14.88 -18.35
C GLN A 4 20.76 -14.60 -19.47
N GLY A 5 19.78 -15.49 -19.63
CA GLY A 5 18.64 -15.22 -20.49
C GLY A 5 17.99 -13.94 -20.00
N LEU A 6 18.00 -12.90 -20.84
CA LEU A 6 17.22 -11.69 -20.60
C LEU A 6 15.78 -12.17 -20.30
N PRO A 7 15.17 -11.79 -19.17
CA PRO A 7 13.77 -12.11 -18.95
C PRO A 7 12.97 -11.58 -20.15
N PRO A 8 11.93 -12.29 -20.62
CA PRO A 8 11.08 -11.77 -21.69
C PRO A 8 10.64 -10.35 -21.34
N THR A 9 10.93 -9.40 -22.25
CA THR A 9 10.48 -8.02 -22.11
C THR A 9 8.98 -8.00 -22.32
N PHE A 10 8.22 -8.10 -21.22
CA PHE A 10 6.78 -7.93 -21.23
C PHE A 10 6.45 -6.46 -21.44
N SER A 11 5.62 -6.15 -22.44
CA SER A 11 5.14 -4.79 -22.66
C SER A 11 4.20 -4.39 -21.52
N ILE A 12 4.57 -3.33 -20.80
CA ILE A 12 3.79 -2.77 -19.70
C ILE A 12 2.50 -2.13 -20.23
N ALA A 13 2.55 -1.60 -21.46
CA ALA A 13 1.42 -0.98 -22.16
C ALA A 13 0.17 -1.87 -22.29
N SER A 14 0.31 -3.19 -22.29
CA SER A 14 -0.81 -4.14 -22.46
C SER A 14 -1.53 -4.51 -21.16
N ILE A 15 -1.03 -4.07 -20.02
CA ILE A 15 -1.46 -4.50 -18.68
C ILE A 15 -2.69 -3.69 -18.21
N ASP A 16 -3.61 -4.33 -17.50
CA ASP A 16 -4.69 -3.62 -16.78
C ASP A 16 -4.12 -2.92 -15.53
N ALA A 17 -3.83 -1.61 -15.65
CA ALA A 17 -3.22 -0.84 -14.57
C ALA A 17 -4.08 -0.80 -13.30
N GLN A 18 -5.40 -0.66 -13.44
CA GLN A 18 -6.30 -0.60 -12.29
C GLN A 18 -6.24 -1.91 -11.51
N ARG A 19 -6.31 -3.04 -12.23
CA ARG A 19 -6.21 -4.37 -11.63
C ARG A 19 -4.88 -4.63 -10.94
N VAL A 20 -3.77 -4.23 -11.57
CA VAL A 20 -2.44 -4.34 -10.94
C VAL A 20 -2.38 -3.48 -9.67
N GLU A 21 -2.89 -2.26 -9.69
CA GLU A 21 -2.91 -1.39 -8.52
C GLU A 21 -3.79 -1.94 -7.39
N GLU A 22 -4.97 -2.48 -7.71
CA GLU A 22 -5.84 -3.16 -6.73
C GLU A 22 -5.17 -4.40 -6.13
N ALA A 23 -4.50 -5.19 -6.95
CA ALA A 23 -3.76 -6.38 -6.52
C ALA A 23 -2.58 -5.99 -5.62
N LEU A 24 -1.78 -5.00 -6.02
CA LEU A 24 -0.70 -4.42 -5.22
C LEU A 24 -1.23 -3.84 -3.91
N ALA A 25 -2.43 -3.26 -3.89
CA ALA A 25 -3.05 -2.72 -2.68
C ALA A 25 -3.46 -3.79 -1.67
N ARG A 26 -3.72 -5.02 -2.12
CA ARG A 26 -3.99 -6.17 -1.23
C ARG A 26 -2.72 -6.74 -0.62
N ILE A 27 -1.61 -6.76 -1.36
CA ILE A 27 -0.37 -7.42 -0.94
C ILE A 27 0.70 -6.47 -0.39
N GLY A 28 0.64 -5.19 -0.74
CA GLY A 28 1.59 -4.15 -0.33
C GLY A 28 1.50 -3.64 1.11
N PRO A 29 0.38 -3.79 1.87
CA PRO A 29 0.37 -3.40 3.27
C PRO A 29 1.44 -4.14 4.10
N LYS A 30 2.01 -3.44 5.08
CA LYS A 30 3.08 -3.99 5.94
C LYS A 30 2.68 -5.30 6.61
N TRP A 31 3.67 -6.17 6.77
CA TRP A 31 3.59 -7.51 7.37
C TRP A 31 2.77 -8.53 6.59
N THR A 32 2.20 -8.19 5.43
CA THR A 32 1.45 -9.13 4.60
C THR A 32 2.37 -10.22 4.07
N THR A 33 3.53 -9.84 3.52
CA THR A 33 4.52 -10.80 2.98
C THR A 33 5.12 -11.63 4.10
N TRP A 34 5.51 -11.00 5.21
CA TRP A 34 6.03 -11.70 6.38
C TRP A 34 5.03 -12.78 6.85
N THR A 35 3.78 -12.40 7.07
CA THR A 35 2.73 -13.31 7.53
C THR A 35 2.48 -14.43 6.52
N ALA A 36 2.39 -14.12 5.22
CA ALA A 36 2.17 -15.10 4.18
C ALA A 36 3.31 -16.13 4.09
N MET A 37 4.57 -15.68 4.13
CA MET A 37 5.74 -16.56 4.12
C MET A 37 5.82 -17.42 5.38
N THR A 38 5.52 -16.87 6.56
CA THR A 38 5.46 -17.65 7.81
C THR A 38 4.40 -18.75 7.74
N LEU A 39 3.19 -18.44 7.26
CA LEU A 39 2.12 -19.45 7.11
C LEU A 39 2.47 -20.52 6.07
N ALA A 40 3.18 -20.15 4.99
CA ALA A 40 3.63 -21.09 3.96
C ALA A 40 4.62 -22.13 4.51
N GLN A 41 5.46 -21.75 5.49
CA GLN A 41 6.45 -22.65 6.09
C GLN A 41 5.80 -23.74 6.98
N VAL A 42 4.73 -23.41 7.70
CA VAL A 42 4.05 -24.34 8.62
C VAL A 42 3.12 -25.31 7.88
N ASN A 43 2.67 -24.95 6.67
CA ASN A 43 1.78 -25.76 5.82
C ASN A 43 0.54 -26.32 6.56
N GLY A 44 -0.10 -25.48 7.37
CA GLY A 44 -1.25 -25.86 8.19
C GLY A 44 -1.87 -24.67 8.95
N PRO A 45 -2.94 -24.91 9.73
CA PRO A 45 -3.58 -23.88 10.57
C PRO A 45 -2.68 -23.48 11.76
N VAL A 46 -2.46 -22.17 11.91
CA VAL A 46 -1.57 -21.57 12.93
C VAL A 46 -2.32 -20.49 13.72
N ARG A 47 -2.18 -20.47 15.05
CA ARG A 47 -2.81 -19.41 15.87
C ARG A 47 -2.03 -18.11 15.77
N VAL A 48 -2.71 -16.99 16.05
CA VAL A 48 -2.11 -15.65 16.02
C VAL A 48 -0.83 -15.57 16.88
N ARG A 49 -0.86 -16.09 18.11
CA ARG A 49 0.30 -16.12 19.00
C ARG A 49 1.50 -16.87 18.40
N ASP A 50 1.23 -17.95 17.67
CA ASP A 50 2.28 -18.82 17.12
C ASP A 50 2.88 -18.17 15.86
N VAL A 51 2.07 -17.43 15.08
CA VAL A 51 2.58 -16.54 14.01
C VAL A 51 3.40 -15.39 14.59
N ALA A 52 2.92 -14.75 15.67
CA ALA A 52 3.62 -13.65 16.32
C ALA A 52 4.97 -14.08 16.92
N ALA A 53 5.06 -15.31 17.43
CA ALA A 53 6.33 -15.88 17.90
C ALA A 53 7.40 -15.98 16.79
N GLN A 54 6.99 -16.11 15.53
CA GLN A 54 7.89 -16.11 14.36
C GLN A 54 8.23 -14.71 13.85
N LEU A 55 7.53 -13.68 14.34
CA LEU A 55 7.69 -12.28 13.93
C LEU A 55 7.96 -11.39 15.16
N PRO A 56 9.07 -11.58 15.89
CA PRO A 56 9.31 -10.94 17.19
C PRO A 56 9.39 -9.40 17.14
N PHE A 57 9.57 -8.82 15.95
CA PHE A 57 9.56 -7.38 15.71
C PHE A 57 8.15 -6.81 15.44
N VAL A 58 7.10 -7.64 15.49
CA VAL A 58 5.68 -7.25 15.33
C VAL A 58 4.89 -7.71 16.54
N SER A 59 4.08 -6.83 17.13
CA SER A 59 3.26 -7.24 18.27
C SER A 59 2.15 -8.22 17.85
N GLU A 60 1.75 -9.12 18.76
CA GLU A 60 0.66 -10.07 18.51
C GLU A 60 -0.66 -9.38 18.09
N GLN A 61 -0.94 -8.20 18.67
CA GLN A 61 -2.10 -7.39 18.28
C GLN A 61 -2.04 -6.98 16.80
N PHE A 62 -0.87 -6.59 16.32
CA PHE A 62 -0.67 -6.19 14.94
C PHE A 62 -0.71 -7.36 13.96
N VAL A 63 -0.13 -8.51 14.34
CA VAL A 63 -0.27 -9.77 13.58
C VAL A 63 -1.74 -10.17 13.48
N GLY A 64 -2.48 -10.12 14.58
CA GLY A 64 -3.92 -10.42 14.60
C GLY A 64 -4.74 -9.50 13.69
N LYS A 65 -4.49 -8.18 13.75
CA LYS A 65 -5.12 -7.22 12.81
C LYS A 65 -4.78 -7.54 11.37
N ARG A 66 -3.52 -7.86 11.07
CA ARG A 66 -3.07 -8.16 9.71
C ARG A 66 -3.73 -9.44 9.18
N LEU A 67 -3.81 -10.50 9.98
CA LEU A 67 -4.50 -11.75 9.64
C LEU A 67 -6.00 -11.52 9.39
N ALA A 68 -6.66 -10.70 10.20
CA ALA A 68 -8.07 -10.35 9.99
C ALA A 68 -8.29 -9.63 8.66
N THR A 69 -7.45 -8.66 8.31
CA THR A 69 -7.54 -7.99 7.01
C THR A 69 -7.19 -8.94 5.86
N MET A 70 -6.14 -9.77 5.99
CA MET A 70 -5.81 -10.80 5.00
C MET A 70 -6.96 -11.82 4.80
N HIS A 71 -7.74 -12.09 5.85
CA HIS A 71 -8.92 -12.95 5.76
C HIS A 71 -10.03 -12.28 4.96
N ALA A 72 -10.31 -11.01 5.23
CA ALA A 72 -11.25 -10.20 4.45
C ALA A 72 -10.82 -10.07 2.97
N ASP A 73 -9.51 -9.98 2.71
CA ASP A 73 -8.93 -9.94 1.37
C ASP A 73 -8.90 -11.33 0.68
N GLY A 74 -9.30 -12.40 1.38
CA GLY A 74 -9.34 -13.77 0.87
C GLY A 74 -7.98 -14.46 0.77
N LEU A 75 -6.92 -13.88 1.33
CA LEU A 75 -5.55 -14.44 1.32
C LEU A 75 -5.39 -15.56 2.36
N VAL A 76 -6.13 -15.50 3.47
CA VAL A 76 -6.12 -16.53 4.51
C VAL A 76 -7.52 -17.02 4.85
N ILE A 77 -7.60 -18.25 5.31
CA ILE A 77 -8.83 -18.86 5.83
C ILE A 77 -8.69 -18.96 7.34
N ARG A 78 -9.73 -18.51 8.04
CA ARG A 78 -9.93 -18.71 9.47
C ARG A 78 -10.89 -19.90 9.64
N GLU A 79 -10.51 -20.90 10.43
CA GLU A 79 -11.25 -22.17 10.48
C GLU A 79 -12.59 -22.10 11.21
N ASP A 80 -12.72 -21.21 12.19
CA ASP A 80 -13.98 -20.96 12.91
C ASP A 80 -14.08 -19.50 13.40
N ASP A 81 -15.26 -19.12 13.92
CA ASP A 81 -15.51 -17.78 14.43
C ASP A 81 -15.10 -17.57 15.89
N ARG A 82 -14.56 -18.59 16.55
CA ARG A 82 -14.23 -18.54 17.99
C ARG A 82 -12.99 -17.69 18.22
N ARG A 83 -12.93 -17.07 19.40
CA ARG A 83 -11.73 -16.34 19.83
C ARG A 83 -10.53 -17.30 19.83
N GLY A 84 -9.48 -16.93 19.09
CA GLY A 84 -8.26 -17.73 18.99
C GLY A 84 -8.27 -18.81 17.89
N ALA A 85 -9.24 -18.78 16.98
CA ALA A 85 -9.26 -19.64 15.78
C ALA A 85 -7.92 -19.56 15.01
N PRO A 86 -7.40 -20.68 14.51
CA PRO A 86 -6.19 -20.67 13.70
C PRO A 86 -6.47 -20.17 12.28
N TYR A 87 -5.40 -19.69 11.64
CA TYR A 87 -5.37 -19.20 10.27
C TYR A 87 -4.46 -20.09 9.41
N ARG A 88 -4.83 -20.27 8.15
CA ARG A 88 -3.97 -20.88 7.12
C ARG A 88 -4.07 -20.10 5.81
N LEU A 89 -3.09 -20.25 4.92
CA LEU A 89 -3.21 -19.70 3.58
C LEU A 89 -4.44 -20.29 2.86
N SER A 90 -5.16 -19.43 2.16
CA SER A 90 -6.16 -19.87 1.19
C SER A 90 -5.46 -20.36 -0.10
N ALA A 91 -6.19 -20.96 -1.03
CA ALA A 91 -5.63 -21.32 -2.34
C ALA A 91 -5.01 -20.11 -3.06
N LEU A 92 -5.63 -18.93 -2.89
CA LEU A 92 -5.16 -17.66 -3.43
C LEU A 92 -3.93 -17.12 -2.67
N GLY A 93 -3.89 -17.28 -1.35
CA GLY A 93 -2.71 -16.94 -0.56
C GLY A 93 -1.51 -17.82 -0.92
N THR A 94 -1.74 -19.11 -1.15
CA THR A 94 -0.70 -20.05 -1.59
C THR A 94 -0.20 -19.71 -3.01
N SER A 95 -1.09 -19.29 -3.91
CA SER A 95 -0.71 -18.89 -5.27
C SER A 95 0.05 -17.55 -5.33
N LEU A 96 0.26 -16.86 -4.20
CA LEU A 96 1.04 -15.63 -4.13
C LEU A 96 2.56 -15.89 -4.25
N ALA A 97 3.03 -17.11 -3.95
CA ALA A 97 4.46 -17.41 -3.90
C ALA A 97 5.25 -17.06 -5.18
N PRO A 98 4.76 -17.33 -6.41
CA PRO A 98 5.44 -16.90 -7.63
C PRO A 98 5.56 -15.38 -7.76
N VAL A 99 4.53 -14.62 -7.36
CA VAL A 99 4.55 -13.15 -7.39
C VAL A 99 5.63 -12.60 -6.46
N LEU A 100 5.68 -13.10 -5.22
CA LEU A 100 6.67 -12.64 -4.24
C LEU A 100 8.10 -12.93 -4.71
N ARG A 101 8.33 -14.07 -5.39
CA ARG A 101 9.62 -14.38 -6.02
C ARG A 101 9.96 -13.38 -7.13
N THR A 102 9.04 -13.12 -8.06
CA THR A 102 9.25 -12.15 -9.16
C THR A 102 9.59 -10.76 -8.61
N VAL A 103 8.86 -10.31 -7.59
CA VAL A 103 9.12 -9.01 -6.93
C VAL A 103 10.50 -8.99 -6.26
N SER A 104 10.88 -10.07 -5.58
CA SER A 104 12.19 -10.19 -4.94
C SER A 104 13.33 -10.17 -5.95
N ASP A 105 13.22 -10.95 -7.03
CA ASP A 105 14.24 -11.05 -8.07
C ASP A 105 14.45 -9.69 -8.74
N TRP A 106 13.36 -8.99 -9.06
CA TRP A 106 13.41 -7.61 -9.56
C TRP A 106 14.09 -6.67 -8.56
N SER A 107 13.70 -6.73 -7.28
CA SER A 107 14.28 -5.89 -6.23
C SER A 107 15.79 -6.12 -6.04
N ARG A 108 16.26 -7.38 -6.09
CA ARG A 108 17.68 -7.75 -5.98
C ARG A 108 18.49 -7.18 -7.14
N THR A 109 17.87 -7.11 -8.31
CA THR A 109 18.54 -6.69 -9.54
C THR A 109 18.59 -5.17 -9.64
N HIS A 110 17.56 -4.47 -9.19
CA HIS A 110 17.35 -3.06 -9.53
C HIS A 110 17.28 -2.06 -8.37
N LEU A 111 16.98 -2.49 -7.13
CA LEU A 111 16.77 -1.55 -6.01
C LEU A 111 17.93 -1.52 -5.03
N THR A 112 18.27 -2.68 -4.47
CA THR A 112 19.27 -2.77 -3.40
C THR A 112 19.87 -4.16 -3.33
N GLN A 113 21.18 -4.20 -3.13
CA GLN A 113 21.95 -5.42 -2.91
C GLN A 113 22.22 -5.68 -1.42
N GLU A 114 21.72 -4.80 -0.54
CA GLU A 114 21.93 -4.93 0.90
C GLU A 114 21.38 -6.27 1.43
N PRO A 115 22.10 -6.91 2.38
CA PRO A 115 21.61 -8.12 3.03
C PRO A 115 20.33 -7.82 3.83
N MET A 116 19.20 -8.34 3.36
CA MET A 116 17.91 -8.24 4.02
C MET A 116 17.13 -9.55 3.91
N ALA A 117 16.25 -9.77 4.88
CA ALA A 117 15.33 -10.89 4.86
C ALA A 117 14.46 -10.85 3.59
N GLU A 118 14.11 -12.02 3.08
CA GLU A 118 13.35 -12.13 1.83
C GLU A 118 12.01 -11.40 1.89
N ALA A 119 11.28 -11.55 2.99
CA ALA A 119 10.02 -10.86 3.20
C ALA A 119 10.18 -9.33 3.27
N GLU A 120 11.26 -8.84 3.87
CA GLU A 120 11.55 -7.41 3.94
C GLU A 120 11.86 -6.82 2.57
N ARG A 121 12.64 -7.54 1.75
CA ARG A 121 12.94 -7.13 0.38
C ARG A 121 11.68 -6.97 -0.45
N VAL A 122 10.81 -7.97 -0.39
CA VAL A 122 9.54 -7.93 -1.11
C VAL A 122 8.65 -6.81 -0.59
N GLU A 123 8.56 -6.59 0.73
CA GLU A 123 7.78 -5.46 1.27
C GLU A 123 8.39 -4.09 0.93
N ASP A 124 9.71 -3.97 0.82
CA ASP A 124 10.36 -2.73 0.36
C ASP A 124 9.99 -2.42 -1.09
N ALA A 125 10.13 -3.42 -1.96
CA ALA A 125 9.75 -3.31 -3.36
C ALA A 125 8.25 -3.01 -3.51
N LEU A 126 7.37 -3.78 -2.88
CA LEU A 126 5.92 -3.54 -2.93
C LEU A 126 5.53 -2.14 -2.43
N ARG A 127 6.22 -1.61 -1.41
CA ARG A 127 5.97 -0.25 -0.91
C ARG A 127 6.33 0.83 -1.92
N ARG A 128 7.37 0.62 -2.72
CA ARG A 128 7.75 1.52 -3.83
C ARG A 128 6.80 1.40 -5.01
N LEU A 129 6.26 0.20 -5.25
CA LEU A 129 5.35 -0.08 -6.38
C LEU A 129 3.89 0.26 -6.11
N HIS A 130 3.42 0.20 -4.86
CA HIS A 130 2.01 0.38 -4.46
C HIS A 130 1.55 1.86 -4.43
N LEU A 131 2.16 2.73 -5.21
CA LEU A 131 1.71 4.12 -5.32
C LEU A 131 0.54 4.17 -6.30
N ARG A 132 -0.67 4.47 -5.81
CA ARG A 132 -1.86 4.67 -6.66
C ARG A 132 -1.55 5.56 -7.85
N HIS A 133 -1.95 5.18 -9.07
CA HIS A 133 -1.69 5.85 -10.33
C HIS A 133 -0.24 5.82 -10.84
N SER A 134 0.69 5.10 -10.18
CA SER A 134 2.05 4.94 -10.69
C SER A 134 2.12 3.97 -11.86
N THR A 135 1.26 2.95 -11.91
CA THR A 135 1.26 1.99 -13.02
C THR A 135 0.86 2.67 -14.33
N ALA A 136 -0.14 3.57 -14.29
CA ALA A 136 -0.55 4.36 -15.45
C ALA A 136 0.56 5.30 -15.96
N VAL A 137 1.32 5.94 -15.05
CA VAL A 137 2.47 6.78 -15.44
C VAL A 137 3.58 5.95 -16.09
N ILE A 138 3.87 4.77 -15.55
CA ILE A 138 4.88 3.86 -16.11
C ILE A 138 4.44 3.35 -17.48
N GLN A 139 3.16 3.00 -17.66
CA GLN A 139 2.59 2.62 -18.95
C GLN A 139 2.66 3.72 -20.00
N ALA A 140 2.36 4.96 -19.63
CA ALA A 140 2.48 6.10 -20.52
C ALA A 140 3.92 6.24 -21.03
N LEU A 141 4.91 6.04 -20.16
CA LEU A 141 6.33 6.10 -20.52
C LEU A 141 6.82 4.89 -21.32
N ASP A 142 6.24 3.70 -21.11
CA ASP A 142 6.53 2.47 -21.88
C ASP A 142 5.96 2.53 -23.32
N SER A 143 4.84 3.23 -23.50
CA SER A 143 4.12 3.30 -24.79
C SER A 143 4.68 4.33 -25.77
N ALA A 144 5.49 5.29 -25.30
CA ALA A 144 6.20 6.24 -26.14
C ALA A 144 7.52 5.66 -26.64
N ASP A 145 8.18 6.29 -27.61
CA ASP A 145 9.52 5.94 -28.13
C ASP A 145 10.67 6.10 -27.09
N GLY A 146 10.40 5.80 -25.82
CA GLY A 146 11.32 5.84 -24.69
C GLY A 146 11.35 7.16 -23.95
N GLN A 147 10.70 8.23 -24.44
CA GLN A 147 10.72 9.55 -23.80
C GLN A 147 9.39 10.30 -23.91
N MET A 148 8.93 10.92 -22.82
CA MET A 148 7.69 11.70 -22.82
C MET A 148 7.81 12.98 -21.99
N ARG A 149 7.27 14.10 -22.50
CA ARG A 149 7.19 15.35 -21.74
C ARG A 149 6.11 15.28 -20.67
N PHE A 150 6.32 16.01 -19.57
CA PHE A 150 5.41 16.09 -18.41
C PHE A 150 3.92 16.20 -18.79
N VAL A 151 3.56 17.12 -19.67
CA VAL A 151 2.16 17.39 -20.05
C VAL A 151 1.52 16.16 -20.69
N HIS A 152 2.25 15.48 -21.59
CA HIS A 152 1.75 14.29 -22.27
C HIS A 152 1.63 13.10 -21.31
N ILE A 153 2.50 13.02 -20.30
CA ILE A 153 2.42 11.98 -19.25
C ILE A 153 1.12 12.16 -18.45
N ALA A 154 0.84 13.40 -18.02
CA ALA A 154 -0.37 13.71 -17.26
C ALA A 154 -1.64 13.41 -18.07
N GLU A 155 -1.68 13.81 -19.34
CA GLU A 155 -2.79 13.55 -20.25
C GLU A 155 -2.99 12.05 -20.51
N THR A 156 -1.91 11.33 -20.86
CA THR A 156 -1.98 9.89 -21.18
C THR A 156 -2.35 9.05 -19.96
N ALA A 157 -1.83 9.40 -18.77
CA ALA A 157 -2.17 8.72 -17.53
C ALA A 157 -3.53 9.15 -16.95
N GLY A 158 -4.21 10.15 -17.54
CA GLY A 158 -5.48 10.67 -17.05
C GLY A 158 -5.40 11.35 -15.68
N LEU A 159 -4.27 11.99 -15.36
CA LEU A 159 -3.98 12.59 -14.06
C LEU A 159 -3.99 14.11 -14.11
N ASP A 160 -4.41 14.74 -13.01
CA ASP A 160 -4.19 16.17 -12.84
C ASP A 160 -2.69 16.48 -12.72
N ASN A 161 -2.31 17.69 -13.10
CA ASN A 161 -0.91 18.12 -13.12
C ASN A 161 -0.23 18.08 -11.73
N GLY A 162 -0.99 18.28 -10.64
CA GLY A 162 -0.45 18.23 -9.29
C GLY A 162 -0.07 16.81 -8.90
N LEU A 163 -0.99 15.87 -9.10
CA LEU A 163 -0.79 14.45 -8.83
C LEU A 163 0.27 13.84 -9.75
N ALA A 164 0.25 14.15 -11.05
CA ALA A 164 1.26 13.69 -12.00
C ALA A 164 2.68 14.14 -11.56
N ARG A 165 2.82 15.39 -11.08
CA ARG A 165 4.10 15.89 -10.55
C ARG A 165 4.52 15.15 -9.29
N GLN A 166 3.61 14.96 -8.33
CA GLN A 166 3.90 14.21 -7.11
C GLN A 166 4.36 12.78 -7.44
N ARG A 167 3.73 12.14 -8.42
CA ARG A 167 4.07 10.78 -8.85
C ARG A 167 5.42 10.71 -9.53
N LEU A 168 5.71 11.59 -10.46
CA LEU A 168 7.03 11.61 -11.11
C LEU A 168 8.16 11.87 -10.12
N VAL A 169 7.99 12.80 -9.17
CA VAL A 169 9.00 13.03 -8.11
C VAL A 169 9.24 11.75 -7.31
N ARG A 170 8.17 11.02 -6.98
CA ARG A 170 8.30 9.78 -6.20
C ARG A 170 8.94 8.66 -7.00
N LEU A 171 8.52 8.45 -8.26
CA LEU A 171 9.12 7.46 -9.17
C LEU A 171 10.59 7.75 -9.46
N GLN A 172 10.99 9.03 -9.52
CA GLN A 172 12.40 9.42 -9.62
C GLN A 172 13.18 9.09 -8.34
N ALA A 173 12.62 9.38 -7.17
CA ALA A 173 13.24 9.04 -5.88
C ALA A 173 13.38 7.53 -5.69
N ASP A 174 12.43 6.75 -6.23
CA ASP A 174 12.45 5.29 -6.20
C ASP A 174 13.30 4.69 -7.34
N GLY A 175 13.91 5.51 -8.21
CA GLY A 175 14.83 5.10 -9.27
C GLY A 175 14.17 4.47 -10.50
N LEU A 176 12.85 4.59 -10.65
CA LEU A 176 12.07 3.96 -11.72
C LEU A 176 11.98 4.84 -12.99
N VAL A 177 12.08 6.15 -12.81
CA VAL A 177 11.97 7.15 -13.88
C VAL A 177 13.14 8.12 -13.73
N THR A 178 13.67 8.63 -14.83
CA THR A 178 14.63 9.74 -14.83
C THR A 178 14.29 10.76 -15.91
N ARG A 179 14.88 11.95 -15.84
CA ARG A 179 14.81 12.93 -16.93
C ARG A 179 15.99 12.71 -17.89
N THR A 180 15.79 12.98 -19.17
CA THR A 180 16.89 12.93 -20.15
C THR A 180 17.93 14.03 -19.97
N GLY A 181 17.58 15.11 -19.27
CA GLY A 181 18.50 16.20 -18.96
C GLY A 181 18.09 17.00 -17.73
N SER A 182 18.88 18.04 -17.44
CA SER A 182 18.75 18.88 -16.25
C SER A 182 17.89 20.14 -16.47
N ARG A 183 17.44 20.41 -17.70
CA ARG A 183 16.66 21.61 -18.02
C ARG A 183 15.21 21.43 -17.62
N HIS A 184 14.56 22.56 -17.35
CA HIS A 184 13.13 22.56 -17.10
C HIS A 184 12.38 22.11 -18.36
N GLY A 185 11.50 21.12 -18.22
CA GLY A 185 10.70 20.58 -19.33
C GLY A 185 11.38 19.49 -20.15
N ASP A 186 12.58 19.02 -19.75
CA ASP A 186 13.20 17.85 -20.36
C ASP A 186 12.29 16.61 -20.22
N PRO A 187 12.22 15.77 -21.26
CA PRO A 187 11.46 14.53 -21.23
C PRO A 187 11.84 13.59 -20.08
N TYR A 188 10.88 12.79 -19.67
CA TYR A 188 11.07 11.68 -18.74
C TYR A 188 11.21 10.37 -19.52
N VAL A 189 11.99 9.46 -18.96
CA VAL A 189 12.25 8.12 -19.50
C VAL A 189 12.20 7.10 -18.37
N LEU A 190 11.82 5.86 -18.69
CA LEU A 190 11.98 4.75 -17.76
C LEU A 190 13.47 4.41 -17.62
N THR A 191 13.90 4.16 -16.39
CA THR A 191 15.21 3.55 -16.13
C THR A 191 15.15 2.05 -16.41
N ASP A 192 16.30 1.37 -16.40
CA ASP A 192 16.37 -0.10 -16.48
C ASP A 192 15.46 -0.77 -15.44
N ALA A 193 15.41 -0.20 -14.22
CA ALA A 193 14.53 -0.67 -13.15
C ALA A 193 13.04 -0.52 -13.50
N GLY A 194 12.66 0.62 -14.09
CA GLY A 194 11.30 0.89 -14.53
C GLY A 194 10.86 0.00 -15.70
N GLN A 195 11.73 -0.21 -16.69
CA GLN A 195 11.47 -1.09 -17.84
C GLN A 195 11.31 -2.55 -17.41
N ALA A 196 12.07 -3.00 -16.41
CA ALA A 196 11.98 -4.36 -15.88
C ALA A 196 10.67 -4.66 -15.11
N LEU A 197 9.82 -3.66 -14.85
CA LEU A 197 8.55 -3.86 -14.14
C LEU A 197 7.51 -4.65 -14.93
N GLY A 198 7.66 -4.82 -16.24
CA GLY A 198 6.74 -5.61 -17.06
C GLY A 198 6.53 -7.03 -16.51
N ALA A 199 7.59 -7.71 -16.10
CA ALA A 199 7.49 -9.05 -15.51
C ALA A 199 6.75 -9.05 -14.15
N VAL A 200 7.00 -8.03 -13.32
CA VAL A 200 6.33 -7.87 -12.02
C VAL A 200 4.84 -7.63 -12.23
N TYR A 201 4.48 -6.69 -13.09
CA TYR A 201 3.10 -6.34 -13.37
C TYR A 201 2.33 -7.48 -14.03
N ALA A 202 2.93 -8.19 -15.00
CA ALA A 202 2.32 -9.38 -15.60
C ALA A 202 2.07 -10.49 -14.57
N SER A 203 3.03 -10.72 -13.65
CA SER A 203 2.89 -11.71 -12.57
C SER A 203 1.77 -11.34 -11.60
N VAL A 204 1.69 -10.07 -11.20
CA VAL A 204 0.62 -9.54 -10.34
C VAL A 204 -0.74 -9.61 -11.02
N GLU A 205 -0.82 -9.20 -12.29
CA GLU A 205 -2.04 -9.25 -13.09
C GLU A 205 -2.57 -10.69 -13.22
N HIS A 206 -1.70 -11.63 -13.59
CA HIS A 206 -2.04 -13.04 -13.70
C HIS A 206 -2.55 -13.61 -12.37
N TRP A 207 -1.83 -13.35 -11.28
CA TRP A 207 -2.26 -13.73 -9.93
C TRP A 207 -3.61 -13.14 -9.54
N SER A 208 -3.93 -11.94 -10.06
CA SER A 208 -5.17 -11.25 -9.71
C SER A 208 -6.41 -11.73 -10.49
N GLN A 209 -6.25 -12.51 -11.57
CA GLN A 209 -7.37 -12.97 -12.40
C GLN A 209 -8.49 -13.66 -11.62
N PRO A 210 -8.22 -14.54 -10.63
CA PRO A 210 -9.26 -15.18 -9.84
C PRO A 210 -10.14 -14.20 -9.05
N PHE A 211 -9.65 -12.99 -8.71
CA PHE A 211 -10.47 -11.98 -8.02
C PHE A 211 -11.51 -11.37 -8.95
N ALA A 212 -11.15 -11.08 -10.20
CA ALA A 212 -12.06 -10.43 -11.13
C ALA A 212 -13.23 -11.32 -11.52
N LEU A 213 -13.00 -12.64 -11.59
CA LEU A 213 -14.07 -13.61 -11.83
C LEU A 213 -15.09 -13.67 -10.67
N ARG A 214 -14.71 -13.22 -9.46
CA ARG A 214 -15.60 -13.17 -8.29
C ARG A 214 -16.24 -11.80 -8.06
N GLY A 215 -15.58 -10.71 -8.48
CA GLY A 215 -16.10 -9.35 -8.41
C GLY A 215 -16.94 -8.94 -9.62
N GLY A 216 -16.83 -9.67 -10.73
CA GLY A 216 -17.49 -9.38 -12.01
C GLY A 216 -18.93 -9.92 -12.12
N THR A 217 -19.77 -9.77 -11.10
CA THR A 217 -21.24 -9.96 -11.21
C THR A 217 -21.96 -9.21 -10.09
N ALA A 218 -22.01 -7.88 -10.20
CA ALA A 218 -23.11 -7.09 -9.62
C ALA A 218 -23.18 -5.74 -10.34
N ALA A 219 -23.72 -5.72 -11.55
CA ALA A 219 -24.43 -4.52 -11.99
C ALA A 219 -25.54 -4.26 -10.94
N PRO A 220 -25.71 -3.02 -10.43
CA PRO A 220 -26.81 -2.74 -9.53
C PRO A 220 -28.10 -2.99 -10.32
N LEU A 221 -28.81 -4.07 -9.99
CA LEU A 221 -30.20 -4.19 -10.38
C LEU A 221 -30.88 -2.91 -9.87
N PRO A 222 -31.58 -2.14 -10.73
CA PRO A 222 -32.36 -1.02 -10.25
C PRO A 222 -33.32 -1.57 -9.21
N ALA A 223 -33.16 -1.11 -7.97
CA ALA A 223 -34.06 -1.45 -6.89
C ALA A 223 -35.47 -1.08 -7.35
N ALA A 224 -36.30 -2.08 -7.65
CA ALA A 224 -37.71 -1.86 -7.90
C ALA A 224 -38.26 -1.13 -6.68
N ALA A 225 -38.65 0.12 -6.87
CA ALA A 225 -39.21 0.96 -5.84
C ALA A 225 -40.44 0.26 -5.26
N ALA A 226 -40.27 -0.37 -4.10
CA ALA A 226 -41.38 -0.91 -3.33
C ALA A 226 -42.21 0.29 -2.87
N THR A 227 -43.31 0.56 -3.56
CA THR A 227 -44.32 1.52 -3.16
C THR A 227 -44.90 1.04 -1.82
N ARG A 228 -44.45 1.64 -0.71
CA ARG A 228 -45.14 1.50 0.58
C ARG A 228 -46.43 2.29 0.49
N THR A 229 -47.55 1.59 0.34
CA THR A 229 -48.89 2.12 0.56
C THR A 229 -49.05 2.40 2.05
N HIS A 230 -48.92 3.66 2.45
CA HIS A 230 -49.32 4.10 3.80
C HIS A 230 -50.84 4.13 3.86
N VAL A 231 -51.45 3.18 4.56
CA VAL A 231 -52.85 3.30 5.01
C VAL A 231 -52.84 4.10 6.30
N GLY A 232 -53.17 5.39 6.20
CA GLY A 232 -53.37 6.28 7.35
C GLY A 232 -54.83 6.29 7.79
N ILE A 233 -55.07 5.75 8.97
CA ILE A 233 -56.35 5.70 9.71
C ILE A 233 -56.77 7.13 10.15
N PRO A 234 -58.08 7.46 10.26
CA PRO A 234 -58.54 8.83 10.48
C PRO A 234 -58.27 9.37 11.89
N LEU A 235 -58.15 10.70 11.92
CA LEU A 235 -57.98 11.57 13.09
C LEU A 235 -59.04 11.35 14.17
N GLY A 236 -58.60 10.98 15.37
CA GLY A 236 -59.34 11.08 16.64
C GLY A 236 -58.58 12.00 17.59
N ALA A 237 -59.28 13.03 18.07
CA ALA A 237 -58.76 14.10 18.90
C ALA A 237 -58.33 13.65 20.31
N GLY A 238 -57.33 14.34 20.87
CA GLY A 238 -57.17 14.51 22.32
C GLY A 238 -55.85 14.04 22.92
N ALA A 239 -55.08 15.02 23.42
CA ALA A 239 -54.01 14.92 24.41
C ALA A 239 -52.72 14.16 24.00
N ASP A 240 -51.60 14.87 23.85
CA ASP A 240 -50.69 15.15 24.97
C ASP A 240 -49.40 15.82 24.44
N SER A 241 -49.37 17.15 24.46
CA SER A 241 -48.21 17.96 24.03
C SER A 241 -47.26 18.17 25.21
N ALA A 242 -46.38 17.20 25.49
CA ALA A 242 -45.34 17.37 26.50
C ALA A 242 -44.13 16.47 26.25
N ARG A 243 -43.34 16.74 25.20
CA ARG A 243 -41.88 16.44 25.22
C ARG A 243 -40.98 17.02 24.12
N THR A 244 -41.49 17.77 23.14
CA THR A 244 -40.65 18.27 22.03
C THR A 244 -40.24 19.73 22.18
N ALA A 245 -39.52 20.08 23.27
CA ALA A 245 -39.06 21.45 23.50
C ALA A 245 -37.67 21.55 24.20
N ALA A 246 -36.71 20.71 23.81
CA ALA A 246 -35.36 20.73 24.44
C ALA A 246 -34.15 20.74 23.48
N ALA A 247 -34.31 20.77 22.15
CA ALA A 247 -33.18 20.52 21.24
C ALA A 247 -32.77 21.68 20.28
N LEU A 248 -33.30 22.90 20.42
CA LEU A 248 -33.04 23.97 19.44
C LEU A 248 -32.70 25.35 20.04
N ARG A 249 -31.86 25.43 21.07
CA ARG A 249 -31.19 26.69 21.43
C ARG A 249 -29.76 26.48 21.95
N ARG A 250 -28.84 27.22 21.31
CA ARG A 250 -27.40 27.45 21.58
C ARG A 250 -26.46 26.65 20.66
N SER A 251 -25.55 27.24 19.89
CA SER A 251 -25.19 28.65 19.67
C SER A 251 -24.38 28.74 18.39
N ALA A 252 -24.69 29.76 17.58
CA ALA A 252 -23.76 30.33 16.60
C ALA A 252 -22.90 31.38 17.31
N ALA A 253 -21.57 31.32 17.15
CA ALA A 253 -20.67 32.47 17.11
C ALA A 253 -19.24 31.99 16.77
N ALA A 254 -18.70 32.55 15.70
CA ALA A 254 -17.32 32.42 15.26
C ALA A 254 -16.38 33.26 16.13
N SER A 255 -15.07 32.95 16.10
CA SER A 255 -14.00 33.96 15.99
C SER A 255 -12.67 33.32 15.57
N ASN A 256 -12.15 33.84 14.47
CA ASN A 256 -10.75 33.75 14.03
C ASN A 256 -9.79 34.15 15.17
N VAL A 257 -8.78 33.34 15.44
CA VAL A 257 -7.51 33.82 15.99
C VAL A 257 -6.35 33.10 15.27
N MET A 258 -5.57 33.91 14.56
CA MET A 258 -4.24 33.61 14.05
C MET A 258 -3.32 33.14 15.19
N PHE A 259 -2.63 32.01 15.02
CA PHE A 259 -1.45 31.71 15.83
C PHE A 259 -0.25 31.44 14.92
N SER A 260 0.66 32.40 14.95
CA SER A 260 2.00 32.36 14.38
C SER A 260 2.90 31.54 15.33
N HIS A 261 3.65 30.57 14.80
CA HIS A 261 4.61 29.79 15.59
C HIS A 261 5.91 30.59 15.78
N ALA A 262 6.30 30.82 17.03
CA ALA A 262 7.66 31.25 17.39
C ALA A 262 8.56 30.01 17.63
N PRO A 263 9.85 30.03 17.23
CA PRO A 263 10.76 28.90 17.42
C PRO A 263 11.24 28.79 18.89
N GLN A 264 11.26 27.56 19.41
CA GLN A 264 11.80 27.25 20.74
C GLN A 264 13.34 27.35 20.77
N PRO A 265 13.94 27.84 21.87
CA PRO A 265 15.40 27.90 22.03
C PRO A 265 16.03 26.57 22.45
N GLU A 266 17.16 26.22 21.83
CA GLU A 266 18.02 25.07 22.16
C GLU A 266 18.57 25.12 23.60
N PRO A 267 18.74 23.96 24.27
CA PRO A 267 19.42 23.89 25.55
C PRO A 267 20.95 24.00 25.40
N ARG A 268 21.53 25.01 26.06
CA ARG A 268 22.96 25.25 26.17
C ARG A 268 23.64 24.15 27.00
N VAL A 269 24.70 23.57 26.44
CA VAL A 269 25.64 22.65 27.11
C VAL A 269 26.62 23.46 27.98
N PRO A 270 26.82 23.15 29.27
CA PRO A 270 27.90 23.74 30.06
C PRO A 270 29.24 23.05 29.79
N ALA A 271 30.25 23.83 29.41
CA ALA A 271 31.65 23.42 29.41
C ALA A 271 32.31 23.73 30.76
N ALA A 272 32.88 22.72 31.40
CA ALA A 272 33.87 22.76 32.47
C ALA A 272 34.18 21.29 32.85
N VAL A 273 35.37 20.80 33.16
CA VAL A 273 36.70 21.38 33.39
C VAL A 273 37.68 20.21 33.26
N THR A 274 38.84 20.47 32.66
CA THR A 274 40.01 19.57 32.65
C THR A 274 40.54 19.35 34.06
N ALA A 275 40.68 18.09 34.49
CA ALA A 275 41.54 17.73 35.61
C ALA A 275 42.32 16.45 35.26
N GLN A 276 43.61 16.64 35.01
CA GLN A 276 44.62 15.60 34.92
C GLN A 276 44.73 14.87 36.27
N SER A 277 44.85 13.54 36.25
CA SER A 277 45.36 12.78 37.39
C SER A 277 46.49 11.89 36.90
N ALA A 278 47.70 12.21 37.34
CA ALA A 278 48.90 11.41 37.21
C ALA A 278 48.85 10.22 38.18
N PRO A 279 49.51 9.08 37.88
CA PRO A 279 49.65 7.98 38.82
C PRO A 279 50.84 8.20 39.77
N GLY A 280 50.57 8.15 41.08
CA GLY A 280 51.60 8.09 42.11
C GLY A 280 52.14 6.68 42.32
N ARG A 281 53.44 6.49 42.05
CA ARG A 281 54.32 5.54 42.78
C ARG A 281 54.52 6.10 44.20
N GLY A 282 54.65 5.35 45.30
CA GLY A 282 54.76 3.91 45.55
C GLY A 282 55.15 3.72 47.03
N ARG A 283 55.15 2.45 47.50
CA ARG A 283 55.64 1.96 48.81
C ARG A 283 55.06 2.57 50.09
#